data_AF-A0A8T1U1P8-F1
#
_entry.id   AF-A0A8T1U1P8-F1
#
_cell.length_a   1.000
_cell.length_b   1.000
_cell.length_c   1.000
_cell.angle_alpha   90.00
_cell.angle_beta   90.00
_cell.angle_gamma   90.00
#
_symmetry.space_group_name_H-M   'P 1'
#
loop_
_entity.id
_entity.type
_entity.pdbx_description
1 polymer ?
#
loop_
_entity_poly.entity_id
_entity_poly.type
_entity_poly.pdbx_seq_one_letter_code
_entity_poly.pdbx_strand_id
1 'polypeptide(L)'
;MSAAKAFVAALAQTGTSLTSKDLLEQYPSTAPSTNSVPLVLEKCKFFDTFDAGPAESRASMKRKREKAEEQHGAEFVRQILSSNVHHPLKQKRSFDFRLEPEEKTKLAANGVVASHRFGFSSFGDIYYRLYSDGLLVFVTSNSILHAWHRSFDAFLVDIEENCLFPALRAILEDSLSECIAMADNVSEDHEKVIKAVKDVEIYLAMGLSLLRGKLLGGHEEMETLWSAILNERTDGIDLFSAERTVDFSQLKPRGHYTKSEPLKRYFRAMMWFGIVNLRIAGDVKQDDGLLQLLCSVILVNCLQESDRFDDVVHFDNMLSSLVAEGGYGSDSLSANEFVEFV
;
A
#
# COMPACT_ATOMS: atom_id res chain seq x y z
N MET A 1 0.00 8.26 -23.74
CA MET A 1 1.31 8.11 -24.40
C MET A 1 1.79 6.68 -24.19
N SER A 2 2.16 5.93 -25.23
CA SER A 2 2.56 4.52 -25.07
C SER A 2 3.84 4.41 -24.22
N ALA A 3 3.94 3.35 -23.40
CA ALA A 3 5.09 3.06 -22.55
C ALA A 3 6.44 3.11 -23.30
N ALA A 4 6.43 2.82 -24.61
CA ALA A 4 7.60 2.92 -25.48
C ALA A 4 8.13 4.36 -25.62
N LYS A 5 7.26 5.38 -25.68
CA LYS A 5 7.71 6.79 -25.76
C LYS A 5 8.32 7.26 -24.44
N ALA A 6 7.78 6.85 -23.30
CA ALA A 6 8.33 7.16 -21.98
C ALA A 6 9.70 6.52 -21.78
N PHE A 7 9.86 5.27 -22.22
CA PHE A 7 11.13 4.54 -22.15
C PHE A 7 12.24 5.21 -22.98
N VAL A 8 11.93 5.62 -24.22
CA VAL A 8 12.88 6.33 -25.09
C VAL A 8 13.28 7.69 -24.51
N ALA A 9 12.35 8.41 -23.88
CA ALA A 9 12.65 9.68 -23.21
C ALA A 9 13.58 9.51 -22.01
N ALA A 10 13.39 8.44 -21.21
CA ALA A 10 14.25 8.13 -20.06
C ALA A 10 15.68 7.73 -20.48
N LEU A 11 15.83 7.02 -21.60
CA LEU A 11 17.14 6.67 -22.15
C LEU A 11 17.91 7.90 -22.65
N ALA A 12 17.23 8.83 -23.30
CA ALA A 12 17.84 10.09 -23.76
C ALA A 12 18.39 10.94 -22.61
N GLN A 13 17.74 10.94 -21.44
CA GLN A 13 18.17 11.71 -20.27
C GLN A 13 19.37 11.08 -19.53
N THR A 14 19.56 9.77 -19.63
CA THR A 14 20.65 9.04 -18.93
C THR A 14 21.95 8.99 -19.74
N GLY A 15 22.00 9.58 -20.94
CA GLY A 15 23.17 9.59 -21.81
C GLY A 15 23.54 8.20 -22.36
N THR A 16 22.65 7.22 -22.23
CA THR A 16 22.86 5.86 -22.69
C THR A 16 22.23 5.65 -24.07
N SER A 17 22.99 5.09 -25.02
CA SER A 17 22.51 4.80 -26.38
C SER A 17 21.73 3.48 -26.50
N LEU A 18 21.28 2.93 -25.37
CA LEU A 18 20.61 1.62 -25.31
C LEU A 18 19.20 1.75 -25.86
N THR A 19 18.93 1.13 -27.01
CA THR A 19 17.57 1.01 -27.55
C THR A 19 16.85 -0.18 -26.93
N SER A 20 15.51 -0.21 -27.01
CA SER A 20 14.72 -1.39 -26.62
C SER A 20 15.19 -2.66 -27.34
N LYS A 21 15.73 -2.52 -28.55
CA LYS A 21 16.26 -3.61 -29.36
C LYS A 21 17.60 -4.13 -28.80
N ASP A 22 18.48 -3.22 -28.35
CA ASP A 22 19.76 -3.60 -27.73
C ASP A 22 19.56 -4.39 -26.42
N LEU A 23 18.51 -4.06 -25.65
CA LEU A 23 18.14 -4.82 -24.45
C LEU A 23 17.56 -6.21 -24.79
N LEU A 24 16.78 -6.31 -25.86
CA LEU A 24 16.29 -7.59 -26.39
C LEU A 24 17.43 -8.46 -26.94
N GLU A 25 18.48 -7.86 -27.50
CA GLU A 25 19.69 -8.57 -27.93
C GLU A 25 20.56 -9.01 -26.75
N GLN A 26 20.58 -8.25 -25.65
CA GLN A 26 21.24 -8.67 -24.40
C GLN A 26 20.50 -9.79 -23.68
N TYR A 27 19.17 -9.84 -23.82
CA TYR A 27 18.30 -10.88 -23.27
C TYR A 27 17.50 -11.55 -24.39
N PRO A 28 18.16 -12.33 -25.26
CA PRO A 28 17.47 -13.00 -26.35
C PRO A 28 16.40 -13.91 -25.76
N SER A 29 15.14 -13.56 -26.02
CA SER A 29 14.01 -14.44 -25.71
C SER A 29 14.17 -15.69 -26.56
N THR A 30 14.74 -16.75 -25.98
CA THR A 30 14.64 -18.08 -26.57
C THR A 30 13.15 -18.41 -26.66
N ALA A 31 12.60 -18.40 -27.89
CA ALA A 31 11.30 -18.98 -28.14
C ALA A 31 11.30 -20.40 -27.52
N PRO A 32 10.24 -20.82 -26.81
CA PRO A 32 10.20 -22.16 -26.26
C PRO A 32 10.40 -23.14 -27.42
N SER A 33 11.49 -23.90 -27.37
CA SER A 33 11.75 -24.90 -28.39
C SER A 33 10.53 -25.82 -28.44
N THR A 34 9.86 -25.88 -29.59
CA THR A 34 8.74 -26.78 -29.85
C THR A 34 9.13 -28.26 -29.75
N ASN A 35 10.44 -28.55 -29.60
CA ASN A 35 11.03 -29.84 -29.29
C ASN A 35 11.66 -29.87 -27.89
N SER A 36 10.96 -29.41 -26.85
CA SER A 36 11.39 -29.74 -25.48
C SER A 36 11.09 -31.22 -25.24
N VAL A 37 12.13 -32.05 -25.29
CA VAL A 37 12.03 -33.43 -24.80
C VAL A 37 11.54 -33.33 -23.34
N PRO A 38 10.45 -34.02 -22.96
CA PRO A 38 9.94 -33.98 -21.59
C PRO A 38 11.07 -34.30 -20.61
N LEU A 39 11.14 -33.53 -19.53
CA LEU A 39 12.16 -33.73 -18.50
C LEU A 39 11.97 -35.12 -17.88
N VAL A 40 12.99 -35.97 -18.01
CA VAL A 40 13.04 -37.24 -17.30
C VAL A 40 13.46 -36.96 -15.86
N LEU A 41 12.49 -36.88 -14.95
CA LEU A 41 12.69 -36.46 -13.56
C LEU A 41 13.76 -37.29 -12.83
N GLU A 42 13.82 -38.59 -13.10
CA GLU A 42 14.80 -39.53 -12.52
C GLU A 42 16.26 -39.22 -12.90
N LYS A 43 16.48 -38.46 -13.99
CA LYS A 43 17.83 -38.04 -14.41
C LYS A 43 18.25 -36.72 -13.75
N CYS A 44 17.37 -36.05 -13.02
CA CYS A 44 17.69 -34.78 -12.36
C CYS A 44 18.53 -35.03 -11.09
N LYS A 45 19.65 -34.31 -10.98
CA LYS A 45 20.73 -34.47 -9.97
C LYS A 45 20.30 -34.55 -8.49
N PHE A 46 19.07 -34.14 -8.16
CA PHE A 46 18.56 -34.11 -6.78
C PHE A 46 17.12 -34.63 -6.64
N PHE A 47 16.53 -35.18 -7.71
CA PHE A 47 15.13 -35.61 -7.68
C PHE A 47 14.92 -36.78 -6.73
N ASP A 48 15.83 -37.74 -6.69
CA ASP A 48 15.76 -38.88 -5.74
C ASP A 48 15.73 -38.41 -4.28
N THR A 49 16.54 -37.38 -3.97
CA THR A 49 16.58 -36.80 -2.62
C THR A 49 15.29 -36.05 -2.32
N PHE A 50 14.71 -35.38 -3.31
CA PHE A 50 13.46 -34.66 -3.17
C PHE A 50 12.24 -35.60 -3.04
N ASP A 51 12.19 -36.68 -3.82
CA ASP A 51 11.09 -37.66 -3.85
C ASP A 51 11.21 -38.75 -2.76
N ALA A 52 12.31 -38.79 -2.02
CA ALA A 52 12.50 -39.72 -0.91
C ALA A 52 11.47 -39.50 0.21
N GLY A 53 10.88 -40.60 0.68
CA GLY A 53 9.92 -40.58 1.78
C GLY A 53 10.54 -40.02 3.08
N PRO A 54 9.79 -39.24 3.88
CA PRO A 54 10.32 -38.70 5.14
C PRO A 54 10.77 -39.79 6.13
N ALA A 55 10.10 -40.95 6.16
CA ALA A 55 10.47 -42.07 7.03
C ALA A 55 11.81 -42.72 6.63
N GLU A 56 11.99 -42.97 5.33
CA GLU A 56 13.22 -43.56 4.78
C GLU A 56 14.41 -42.62 4.96
N SER A 57 14.20 -41.33 4.70
CA SER A 57 15.22 -40.31 4.90
C SER A 57 15.66 -40.23 6.37
N ARG A 58 14.71 -40.28 7.31
CA ARG A 58 15.00 -40.30 8.76
C ARG A 58 15.76 -41.55 9.18
N ALA A 59 15.40 -42.73 8.64
CA ALA A 59 16.11 -43.97 8.92
C ALA A 59 17.56 -43.94 8.38
N SER A 60 17.75 -43.43 7.16
CA SER A 60 19.08 -43.22 6.56
C SER A 60 19.94 -42.25 7.39
N MET A 61 19.35 -41.14 7.85
CA MET A 61 20.03 -40.18 8.71
C MET A 61 20.40 -40.75 10.08
N LYS A 62 19.55 -41.60 10.67
CA LYS A 62 19.86 -42.31 11.92
C LYS A 62 21.10 -43.19 11.75
N ARG A 63 21.16 -43.99 10.67
CA ARG A 63 22.34 -44.83 10.35
C ARG A 63 23.61 -44.00 10.14
N LYS A 64 23.51 -42.83 9.49
CA LYS A 64 24.66 -41.91 9.32
C LYS A 64 25.16 -41.36 10.66
N ARG A 65 24.25 -41.10 11.60
CA ARG A 65 24.62 -40.64 12.96
C ARG A 65 25.26 -41.76 13.77
N GLU A 66 24.70 -42.97 13.74
CA GLU A 66 25.29 -44.17 14.39
C GLU A 66 26.71 -44.44 13.86
N LYS A 67 26.90 -44.41 12.54
CA LYS A 67 28.23 -44.57 11.93
C LYS A 67 29.21 -43.45 12.33
N ALA A 68 28.74 -42.20 12.42
CA ALA A 68 29.58 -41.10 12.87
C ALA A 68 29.97 -41.23 14.35
N GLU A 69 29.07 -41.76 15.18
CA GLU A 69 29.32 -42.06 16.59
C GLU A 69 30.33 -43.19 16.76
N GLU A 70 30.26 -44.24 15.94
CA GLU A 70 31.25 -45.32 15.90
C GLU A 70 32.64 -44.82 15.49
N GLN A 71 32.72 -43.88 14.55
CA GLN A 71 33.98 -43.38 13.99
C GLN A 71 34.65 -42.28 14.83
N HIS A 72 33.85 -41.42 15.47
CA HIS A 72 34.34 -40.18 16.09
C HIS A 72 33.89 -40.01 17.56
N GLY A 73 33.09 -40.95 18.08
CA GLY A 73 32.57 -40.92 19.45
C GLY A 73 31.26 -40.13 19.60
N ALA A 74 30.53 -40.44 20.68
CA ALA A 74 29.22 -39.84 20.98
C ALA A 74 29.30 -38.32 21.25
N GLU A 75 30.40 -37.87 21.85
CA GLU A 75 30.61 -36.46 22.20
C GLU A 75 30.73 -35.57 20.95
N PHE A 76 31.39 -36.07 19.90
CA PHE A 76 31.50 -35.40 18.60
C PHE A 76 30.12 -35.19 17.94
N VAL A 77 29.30 -36.25 17.89
CA VAL A 77 27.95 -36.16 17.32
C VAL A 77 27.09 -35.20 18.13
N ARG A 78 27.18 -35.24 19.46
CA ARG A 78 26.46 -34.31 20.35
C ARG A 78 26.85 -32.86 20.08
N GLN A 79 28.15 -32.58 19.97
CA GLN A 79 28.67 -31.24 19.69
C GLN A 79 28.19 -30.71 18.33
N ILE A 80 28.17 -31.57 17.31
CA ILE A 80 27.62 -31.22 15.98
C ILE A 80 26.14 -30.85 16.09
N LEU A 81 25.34 -31.67 16.77
CA LEU A 81 23.90 -31.45 16.88
C LEU A 81 23.58 -30.18 17.67
N SER A 82 24.37 -29.82 18.67
CA SER A 82 24.21 -28.59 19.47
C SER A 82 24.90 -27.36 18.89
N SER A 83 25.73 -27.50 17.86
CA SER A 83 26.45 -26.37 17.25
C SER A 83 25.50 -25.37 16.57
N ASN A 84 25.97 -24.15 16.32
CA ASN A 84 25.25 -23.19 15.48
C ASN A 84 25.61 -23.33 13.98
N VAL A 85 26.54 -24.23 13.64
CA VAL A 85 27.02 -24.43 12.28
C VAL A 85 26.16 -25.47 11.56
N HIS A 86 25.96 -25.28 10.25
CA HIS A 86 25.32 -26.29 9.42
C HIS A 86 26.14 -27.59 9.42
N HIS A 87 25.46 -28.73 9.54
CA HIS A 87 26.10 -30.02 9.32
C HIS A 87 25.10 -30.99 8.69
N PRO A 88 25.51 -31.82 7.71
CA PRO A 88 24.61 -32.79 7.08
C PRO A 88 23.89 -33.71 8.08
N LEU A 89 24.56 -34.07 9.19
CA LEU A 89 23.95 -34.88 10.26
C LEU A 89 22.79 -34.21 11.00
N LYS A 90 22.58 -32.90 10.84
CA LYS A 90 21.49 -32.14 11.50
C LYS A 90 20.17 -32.18 10.72
N GLN A 91 20.17 -32.73 9.50
CA GLN A 91 18.98 -32.84 8.68
C GLN A 91 17.90 -33.67 9.39
N LYS A 92 16.66 -33.16 9.40
CA LYS A 92 15.54 -33.78 10.12
C LYS A 92 14.59 -34.53 9.20
N ARG A 93 14.30 -34.00 7.99
CA ARG A 93 13.30 -34.54 7.06
C ARG A 93 11.96 -34.74 7.74
N SER A 94 11.47 -33.63 8.31
CA SER A 94 10.23 -33.57 9.07
C SER A 94 8.99 -33.47 8.17
N PHE A 95 9.16 -32.93 6.96
CA PHE A 95 8.04 -32.70 6.06
C PHE A 95 8.09 -33.53 4.79
N ASP A 96 6.91 -33.81 4.24
CA ASP A 96 6.75 -34.53 3.00
C ASP A 96 6.63 -33.56 1.82
N PHE A 97 7.71 -33.47 1.04
CA PHE A 97 7.80 -32.62 -0.14
C PHE A 97 7.49 -33.36 -1.44
N ARG A 98 7.09 -34.63 -1.38
CA ARG A 98 6.77 -35.42 -2.58
C ARG A 98 5.59 -34.81 -3.32
N LEU A 99 5.78 -34.68 -4.63
CA LEU A 99 4.78 -34.14 -5.55
C LEU A 99 3.71 -35.19 -5.85
N GLU A 100 2.48 -34.74 -6.02
CA GLU A 100 1.40 -35.57 -6.54
C GLU A 100 1.66 -36.00 -8.00
N PRO A 101 1.05 -37.09 -8.49
CA PRO A 101 1.23 -37.53 -9.88
C PRO A 101 0.94 -36.45 -10.92
N GLU A 102 -0.07 -35.62 -10.69
CA GLU A 102 -0.41 -34.49 -11.55
C GLU A 102 0.68 -33.41 -11.53
N GLU A 103 1.24 -33.12 -10.36
CA GLU A 103 2.31 -32.13 -10.19
C GLU A 103 3.61 -32.60 -10.82
N LYS A 104 3.93 -33.90 -10.72
CA LYS A 104 5.08 -34.52 -11.42
C LYS A 104 4.92 -34.41 -12.93
N THR A 105 3.71 -34.64 -13.45
CA THR A 105 3.42 -34.53 -14.89
C THR A 105 3.60 -33.08 -15.37
N LYS A 106 3.11 -32.10 -14.60
CA LYS A 106 3.31 -30.67 -14.88
C LYS A 106 4.79 -30.27 -14.82
N LEU A 107 5.54 -30.79 -13.84
CA LEU A 107 6.97 -30.54 -13.71
C LEU A 107 7.75 -31.13 -14.90
N ALA A 108 7.41 -32.33 -15.35
CA ALA A 108 8.05 -32.98 -16.49
C ALA A 108 7.78 -32.24 -17.81
N ALA A 109 6.58 -31.67 -17.97
CA ALA A 109 6.20 -30.91 -19.16
C ALA A 109 6.75 -29.47 -19.17
N ASN A 110 6.69 -28.77 -18.03
CA ASN A 110 6.94 -27.32 -17.97
C ASN A 110 8.28 -26.94 -17.31
N GLY A 111 8.97 -27.90 -16.67
CA GLY A 111 10.18 -27.64 -15.88
C GLY A 111 9.96 -26.89 -14.57
N VAL A 112 8.73 -26.45 -14.29
CA VAL A 112 8.33 -25.80 -13.04
C VAL A 112 6.92 -26.23 -12.64
N VAL A 113 6.68 -26.34 -11.33
CA VAL A 113 5.36 -26.60 -10.76
C VAL A 113 5.16 -25.76 -9.50
N ALA A 114 3.97 -25.17 -9.35
CA ALA A 114 3.56 -24.47 -8.14
C ALA A 114 2.61 -25.36 -7.35
N SER A 115 3.00 -25.72 -6.12
CA SER A 115 2.19 -26.54 -5.23
C SER A 115 1.60 -25.72 -4.08
N HIS A 116 0.28 -25.77 -3.94
CA HIS A 116 -0.44 -25.07 -2.86
C HIS A 116 -0.43 -25.85 -1.55
N ARG A 117 -0.09 -27.16 -1.58
CA ARG A 117 0.00 -28.02 -0.38
C ARG A 117 0.99 -27.51 0.65
N PHE A 118 1.95 -26.72 0.19
CA PHE A 118 3.03 -26.25 1.02
C PHE A 118 2.71 -24.94 1.75
N GLY A 119 1.50 -24.37 1.64
CA GLY A 119 1.09 -23.09 2.23
C GLY A 119 1.86 -22.62 3.48
N PHE A 120 2.40 -21.41 3.42
CA PHE A 120 3.34 -20.88 4.42
C PHE A 120 2.90 -19.50 4.92
N SER A 121 3.32 -19.18 6.15
CA SER A 121 3.15 -17.87 6.78
C SER A 121 4.17 -16.82 6.33
N SER A 122 5.39 -17.24 5.94
CA SER A 122 6.45 -16.33 5.49
C SER A 122 7.50 -17.01 4.61
N PHE A 123 8.27 -16.21 3.87
CA PHE A 123 9.45 -16.68 3.15
C PHE A 123 10.54 -17.25 4.08
N GLY A 124 10.68 -16.70 5.29
CA GLY A 124 11.63 -17.20 6.28
C GLY A 124 11.31 -18.64 6.70
N ASP A 125 10.02 -18.93 6.92
CA ASP A 125 9.58 -20.26 7.35
C ASP A 125 9.87 -21.33 6.28
N ILE A 126 9.59 -21.04 5.00
CA ILE A 126 9.88 -21.99 3.92
C ILE A 126 11.39 -22.22 3.75
N TYR A 127 12.20 -21.16 3.82
CA TYR A 127 13.65 -21.29 3.70
C TYR A 127 14.24 -22.10 4.84
N TYR A 128 13.81 -21.82 6.07
CA TYR A 128 14.26 -22.58 7.23
C TYR A 128 13.82 -24.04 7.15
N ARG A 129 12.59 -24.31 6.70
CA ARG A 129 12.09 -25.67 6.52
C ARG A 129 12.91 -26.47 5.51
N LEU A 130 13.09 -25.93 4.30
CA LEU A 130 13.90 -26.54 3.25
C LEU A 130 15.33 -26.80 3.72
N TYR A 131 15.93 -25.81 4.39
CA TYR A 131 17.26 -25.92 4.97
C TYR A 131 17.35 -27.02 6.04
N SER A 132 16.39 -27.08 6.96
CA SER A 132 16.36 -28.06 8.05
C SER A 132 16.13 -29.50 7.56
N ASP A 133 15.46 -29.65 6.41
CA ASP A 133 15.21 -30.93 5.76
C ASP A 133 16.29 -31.28 4.71
N GLY A 134 17.35 -30.47 4.58
CA GLY A 134 18.48 -30.76 3.70
C GLY A 134 18.13 -30.67 2.21
N LEU A 135 17.09 -29.92 1.87
CA LEU A 135 16.73 -29.58 0.50
C LEU A 135 17.46 -28.32 0.04
N LEU A 136 17.62 -28.18 -1.27
CA LEU A 136 18.21 -26.98 -1.86
C LEU A 136 17.29 -25.78 -1.62
N VAL A 137 17.87 -24.71 -1.07
CA VAL A 137 17.18 -23.45 -0.83
C VAL A 137 17.52 -22.50 -1.97
N PHE A 138 16.52 -22.08 -2.72
CA PHE A 138 16.65 -21.05 -3.73
C PHE A 138 16.02 -19.75 -3.21
N VAL A 139 16.87 -18.75 -2.96
CA VAL A 139 16.42 -17.43 -2.49
C VAL A 139 16.11 -16.56 -3.70
N THR A 140 14.90 -16.01 -3.74
CA THR A 140 14.44 -15.16 -4.84
C THR A 140 14.42 -13.70 -4.42
N SER A 141 14.53 -12.78 -5.38
CA SER A 141 14.35 -11.34 -5.15
C SER A 141 12.99 -11.02 -4.53
N ASN A 142 11.95 -11.78 -4.88
CA ASN A 142 10.60 -11.62 -4.32
C ASN A 142 10.55 -11.74 -2.80
N SER A 143 11.41 -12.57 -2.18
CA SER A 143 11.44 -12.70 -0.72
C SER A 143 11.91 -11.40 -0.04
N ILE A 144 12.89 -10.72 -0.65
CA ILE A 144 13.42 -9.44 -0.20
C ILE A 144 12.41 -8.33 -0.47
N LEU A 145 11.85 -8.28 -1.68
CA LEU A 145 10.82 -7.30 -2.04
C LEU A 145 9.59 -7.41 -1.14
N HIS A 146 9.13 -8.62 -0.83
CA HIS A 146 8.02 -8.84 0.10
C HIS A 146 8.35 -8.33 1.51
N ALA A 147 9.56 -8.58 2.02
CA ALA A 147 9.99 -8.06 3.31
C ALA A 147 10.04 -6.53 3.32
N TRP A 148 10.54 -5.92 2.24
CA TRP A 148 10.55 -4.48 2.04
C TRP A 148 9.14 -3.90 2.00
N HIS A 149 8.23 -4.46 1.19
CA HIS A 149 6.83 -4.03 1.11
C HIS A 149 6.13 -4.10 2.47
N ARG A 150 6.32 -5.18 3.23
CA ARG A 150 5.75 -5.29 4.58
C ARG A 150 6.31 -4.26 5.56
N SER A 151 7.59 -3.92 5.42
CA SER A 151 8.23 -2.91 6.26
C SER A 151 7.73 -1.51 5.92
N PHE A 152 7.60 -1.22 4.62
CA PHE A 152 7.06 0.04 4.12
C PHE A 152 5.59 0.23 4.53
N ASP A 153 4.76 -0.80 4.38
CA ASP A 153 3.36 -0.80 4.83
C ASP A 153 3.22 -0.59 6.34
N ALA A 154 4.08 -1.21 7.15
CA ALA A 154 4.09 -1.00 8.59
C ALA A 154 4.52 0.43 8.97
N PHE A 155 5.49 0.99 8.25
CA PHE A 155 5.94 2.37 8.43
C PHE A 155 4.85 3.39 8.06
N LEU A 156 4.10 3.17 6.98
CA LEU A 156 2.96 4.01 6.62
C LEU A 156 1.87 3.99 7.69
N VAL A 157 1.51 2.80 8.19
CA VAL A 157 0.54 2.66 9.28
C VAL A 157 0.99 3.45 10.51
N ASP A 158 2.26 3.36 10.89
CA ASP A 158 2.80 4.05 12.06
C ASP A 158 2.74 5.58 11.91
N ILE A 159 3.13 6.10 10.73
CA ILE A 159 3.04 7.53 10.42
C ILE A 159 1.58 8.02 10.39
N GLU A 160 0.69 7.27 9.75
CA GLU A 160 -0.71 7.65 9.62
C GLU A 160 -1.40 7.68 10.99
N GLU A 161 -1.16 6.69 11.85
CA GLU A 161 -1.78 6.65 13.18
C GLU A 161 -1.18 7.65 14.16
N ASN A 162 0.15 7.81 14.18
CA ASN A 162 0.84 8.57 15.22
C ASN A 162 1.16 10.02 14.84
N CYS A 163 1.23 10.34 13.55
CA CYS A 163 1.59 11.68 13.08
C CYS A 163 0.43 12.34 12.31
N LEU A 164 -0.03 11.72 11.21
CA LEU A 164 -0.99 12.34 10.31
C LEU A 164 -2.41 12.41 10.92
N PHE A 165 -2.87 11.37 11.59
CA PHE A 165 -4.18 11.39 12.25
C PHE A 165 -4.29 12.50 13.32
N PRO A 166 -3.34 12.64 14.27
CA PRO A 166 -3.37 13.75 15.23
C PRO A 166 -3.24 15.13 14.58
N ALA A 167 -2.37 15.27 13.57
CA ALA A 167 -2.19 16.55 12.85
C ALA A 167 -3.48 16.97 12.14
N LEU A 168 -4.07 16.07 11.36
CA LEU A 168 -5.35 16.31 10.68
C LEU A 168 -6.45 16.66 11.69
N ARG A 169 -6.50 15.99 12.84
CA ARG A 169 -7.47 16.31 13.88
C ARG A 169 -7.30 17.74 14.39
N ALA A 170 -6.08 18.17 14.70
CA ALA A 170 -5.81 19.51 15.22
C ALA A 170 -6.16 20.59 14.19
N ILE A 171 -5.74 20.40 12.93
CA ILE A 171 -6.08 21.28 11.81
C ILE A 171 -7.59 21.47 11.71
N LEU A 172 -8.37 20.37 11.74
CA LEU A 172 -9.82 20.44 11.58
C LEU A 172 -10.54 21.02 12.80
N GLU A 173 -10.10 20.71 14.02
CA GLU A 173 -10.72 21.23 15.25
C GLU A 173 -10.56 22.75 15.35
N ASP A 174 -9.36 23.26 15.07
CA ASP A 174 -9.07 24.68 15.22
C ASP A 174 -9.63 25.48 14.03
N SER A 175 -9.50 24.99 12.79
CA SER A 175 -10.08 25.66 11.62
C SER A 175 -11.60 25.72 11.67
N LEU A 176 -12.26 24.66 12.18
CA LEU A 176 -13.71 24.68 12.35
C LEU A 176 -14.13 25.68 13.43
N SER A 177 -13.36 25.82 14.50
CA SER A 177 -13.63 26.79 15.57
C SER A 177 -13.56 28.22 15.05
N GLU A 178 -12.55 28.54 14.23
CA GLU A 178 -12.44 29.84 13.56
C GLU A 178 -13.56 30.08 12.54
N CYS A 179 -13.97 29.03 11.81
CA CYS A 179 -15.08 29.13 10.86
C CYS A 179 -16.40 29.46 11.55
N ILE A 180 -16.68 28.83 12.70
CA ILE A 180 -17.88 29.12 13.52
C ILE A 180 -17.80 30.55 14.07
N ALA A 181 -16.64 30.97 14.58
CA ALA A 181 -16.46 32.35 15.05
C ALA A 181 -16.65 33.39 13.94
N MET A 182 -16.24 33.07 12.70
CA MET A 182 -16.50 33.91 11.54
C MET A 182 -17.99 33.96 11.23
N ALA A 183 -18.71 32.83 11.26
CA ALA A 183 -20.15 32.77 11.01
C ALA A 183 -20.96 33.71 11.93
N ASP A 184 -20.59 33.78 13.21
CA ASP A 184 -21.24 34.63 14.20
C ASP A 184 -21.01 36.14 13.95
N ASN A 185 -19.96 36.52 13.23
CA ASN A 185 -19.56 37.92 13.00
C ASN A 185 -19.94 38.46 11.60
N VAL A 186 -20.44 37.61 10.70
CA VAL A 186 -20.81 38.02 9.34
C VAL A 186 -22.08 38.86 9.37
N SER A 187 -22.03 40.04 8.77
CA SER A 187 -23.19 40.92 8.60
C SER A 187 -24.23 40.28 7.68
N GLU A 188 -25.51 40.38 8.07
CA GLU A 188 -26.68 39.86 7.32
C GLU A 188 -26.77 40.39 5.88
N ASP A 189 -26.12 41.52 5.57
CA ASP A 189 -26.15 42.14 4.24
C ASP A 189 -25.34 41.36 3.18
N HIS A 190 -24.52 40.38 3.57
CA HIS A 190 -23.63 39.63 2.67
C HIS A 190 -24.07 38.17 2.47
N GLU A 191 -25.21 37.95 1.81
CA GLU A 191 -25.81 36.62 1.57
C GLU A 191 -24.83 35.59 0.98
N LYS A 192 -23.99 35.99 0.02
CA LYS A 192 -22.98 35.10 -0.59
C LYS A 192 -21.89 34.66 0.40
N VAL A 193 -21.50 35.53 1.33
CA VAL A 193 -20.49 35.23 2.36
C VAL A 193 -21.09 34.26 3.37
N ILE A 194 -22.33 34.50 3.82
CA ILE A 194 -23.05 33.61 4.74
C ILE A 194 -23.14 32.19 4.15
N LYS A 195 -23.50 32.07 2.86
CA LYS A 195 -23.54 30.77 2.18
C LYS A 195 -22.16 30.11 2.13
N ALA A 196 -21.11 30.85 1.75
CA ALA A 196 -19.77 30.30 1.66
C ALA A 196 -19.22 29.83 3.01
N VAL A 197 -19.45 30.59 4.08
CA VAL A 197 -19.07 30.19 5.45
C VAL A 197 -19.80 28.92 5.85
N LYS A 198 -21.12 28.82 5.62
CA LYS A 198 -21.90 27.60 5.91
C LYS A 198 -21.37 26.38 5.15
N ASP A 199 -21.05 26.53 3.86
CA ASP A 199 -20.52 25.42 3.05
C ASP A 199 -19.12 24.98 3.56
N VAL A 200 -18.25 25.91 3.94
CA VAL A 200 -16.94 25.60 4.54
C VAL A 200 -17.10 24.94 5.92
N GLU A 201 -18.05 25.39 6.74
CA GLU A 201 -18.37 24.79 8.02
C GLU A 201 -18.81 23.33 7.85
N ILE A 202 -19.75 23.06 6.93
CA ILE A 202 -20.21 21.69 6.63
C ILE A 202 -19.04 20.83 6.13
N TYR A 203 -18.19 21.38 5.27
CA TYR A 203 -17.01 20.67 4.74
C TYR A 203 -16.04 20.24 5.84
N LEU A 204 -15.69 21.15 6.75
CA LEU A 204 -14.79 20.89 7.88
C LEU A 204 -15.44 19.99 8.93
N ALA A 205 -16.70 20.27 9.29
CA ALA A 205 -17.45 19.52 10.29
C ALA A 205 -17.71 18.07 9.86
N MET A 206 -17.98 17.83 8.57
CA MET A 206 -18.12 16.47 8.04
C MET A 206 -16.80 15.70 8.11
N GLY A 207 -15.69 16.30 7.68
CA GLY A 207 -14.36 15.68 7.77
C GLY A 207 -13.96 15.35 9.21
N LEU A 208 -14.21 16.27 10.15
CA LEU A 208 -13.95 16.02 11.57
C LEU A 208 -14.88 14.96 12.16
N SER A 209 -16.15 14.91 11.72
CA SER A 209 -17.11 13.88 12.10
C SER A 209 -16.64 12.48 11.66
N LEU A 210 -16.13 12.37 10.43
CA LEU A 210 -15.58 11.11 9.90
C LEU A 210 -14.32 10.68 10.67
N LEU A 211 -13.46 11.65 11.02
CA LEU A 211 -12.23 11.40 11.77
C LEU A 211 -12.50 10.96 13.23
N ARG A 212 -13.50 11.57 13.88
CA ARG A 212 -13.97 11.20 15.23
C ARG A 212 -14.83 9.93 15.23
N GLY A 213 -15.47 9.62 14.10
CA GLY A 213 -16.43 8.52 13.97
C GLY A 213 -17.79 8.83 14.59
N LYS A 214 -18.10 10.12 14.78
CA LYS A 214 -19.37 10.61 15.35
C LYS A 214 -19.72 11.92 14.66
N LEU A 215 -20.98 12.05 14.24
CA LEU A 215 -21.51 13.27 13.66
C LEU A 215 -21.46 14.43 14.66
N LEU A 216 -20.90 15.55 14.21
CA LEU A 216 -20.90 16.84 14.89
C LEU A 216 -22.03 17.70 14.30
N GLY A 217 -22.80 18.34 15.18
CA GLY A 217 -23.95 19.15 14.75
C GLY A 217 -25.20 18.30 14.43
N GLY A 218 -26.32 19.00 14.24
CA GLY A 218 -27.65 18.42 13.98
C GLY A 218 -28.33 19.07 12.77
N HIS A 219 -27.55 19.47 11.77
CA HIS A 219 -28.11 19.99 10.52
C HIS A 219 -28.61 18.82 9.66
N GLU A 220 -29.82 18.95 9.12
CA GLU A 220 -30.47 17.92 8.28
C GLU A 220 -29.61 17.53 7.06
N GLU A 221 -28.91 18.50 6.47
CA GLU A 221 -27.97 18.31 5.36
C GLU A 221 -26.81 17.38 5.76
N MET A 222 -26.24 17.57 6.96
CA MET A 222 -25.15 16.74 7.47
C MET A 222 -25.62 15.33 7.82
N GLU A 223 -26.81 15.16 8.38
CA GLU A 223 -27.37 13.84 8.69
C GLU A 223 -27.62 13.02 7.42
N THR A 224 -28.18 13.66 6.39
CA THR A 224 -28.42 13.06 5.08
C THR A 224 -27.11 12.58 4.47
N LEU A 225 -26.10 13.48 4.43
CA LEU A 225 -24.78 13.17 3.89
C LEU A 225 -24.06 12.07 4.69
N TRP A 226 -24.09 12.14 6.02
CA TRP A 226 -23.53 11.13 6.90
C TRP A 226 -24.15 9.76 6.63
N SER A 227 -25.48 9.71 6.44
CA SER A 227 -26.18 8.48 6.12
C SER A 227 -25.80 7.94 4.73
N ALA A 228 -25.60 8.80 3.74
CA ALA A 228 -25.18 8.40 2.40
C ALA A 228 -23.76 7.80 2.42
N ILE A 229 -22.85 8.42 3.18
CA ILE A 229 -21.49 7.93 3.38
C ILE A 229 -21.47 6.55 4.06
N LEU A 230 -22.20 6.40 5.17
CA LEU A 230 -22.22 5.14 5.92
C LEU A 230 -22.86 3.99 5.13
N ASN A 231 -23.80 4.30 4.25
CA ASN A 231 -24.46 3.30 3.40
C ASN A 231 -23.75 3.06 2.06
N GLU A 232 -22.58 3.68 1.83
CA GLU A 232 -21.79 3.54 0.59
C GLU A 232 -22.62 3.84 -0.67
N ARG A 233 -23.57 4.78 -0.59
CA ARG A 233 -24.48 5.11 -1.70
C ARG A 233 -23.88 6.15 -2.62
N THR A 234 -24.30 6.13 -3.87
CA THR A 234 -24.12 7.29 -4.75
C THR A 234 -25.23 8.29 -4.46
N ASP A 235 -24.87 9.52 -4.12
CA ASP A 235 -25.84 10.57 -3.82
C ASP A 235 -25.39 11.93 -4.39
N GLY A 236 -26.34 12.84 -4.53
CA GLY A 236 -26.07 14.22 -4.85
C GLY A 236 -25.63 14.99 -3.60
N ILE A 237 -24.57 15.78 -3.72
CA ILE A 237 -24.25 16.81 -2.74
C ILE A 237 -24.31 18.17 -3.42
N ASP A 238 -24.96 19.12 -2.76
CA ASP A 238 -24.86 20.54 -3.08
C ASP A 238 -23.97 21.17 -2.01
N LEU A 239 -22.71 21.40 -2.38
CA LEU A 239 -21.73 22.03 -1.50
C LEU A 239 -20.82 22.91 -2.36
N PHE A 240 -20.59 24.15 -1.92
CA PHE A 240 -19.93 25.21 -2.68
C PHE A 240 -20.73 25.67 -3.90
N SER A 241 -22.08 25.61 -3.81
CA SER A 241 -23.03 25.83 -4.93
C SER A 241 -22.73 25.00 -6.18
N ALA A 242 -22.15 23.83 -6.00
CA ALA A 242 -21.89 22.90 -7.07
C ALA A 242 -22.60 21.59 -6.76
N GLU A 243 -23.71 21.35 -7.46
CA GLU A 243 -24.34 20.03 -7.47
C GLU A 243 -23.39 19.03 -8.11
N ARG A 244 -23.01 18.01 -7.34
CA ARG A 244 -22.17 16.92 -7.80
C ARG A 244 -22.71 15.60 -7.30
N THR A 245 -22.73 14.62 -8.19
CA THR A 245 -23.00 13.23 -7.82
C THR A 245 -21.71 12.60 -7.34
N VAL A 246 -21.69 12.15 -6.08
CA VAL A 246 -20.54 11.52 -5.45
C VAL A 246 -20.87 10.05 -5.16
N ASP A 247 -19.95 9.16 -5.55
CA ASP A 247 -20.02 7.75 -5.17
C ASP A 247 -19.30 7.53 -3.83
N PHE A 248 -20.06 7.44 -2.73
CA PHE A 248 -19.49 7.26 -1.40
C PHE A 248 -18.93 5.85 -1.15
N SER A 249 -19.09 4.89 -2.08
CA SER A 249 -18.40 3.59 -1.98
C SER A 249 -16.87 3.73 -2.03
N GLN A 250 -16.37 4.87 -2.49
CA GLN A 250 -14.94 5.22 -2.46
C GLN A 250 -14.41 5.44 -1.04
N LEU A 251 -15.25 5.83 -0.07
CA LEU A 251 -14.88 6.01 1.33
C LEU A 251 -14.79 4.67 2.11
N LYS A 252 -15.07 3.53 1.46
CA LYS A 252 -14.93 2.21 2.06
C LYS A 252 -13.45 1.89 2.31
N PRO A 253 -13.01 1.68 3.58
CA PRO A 253 -11.61 1.37 3.89
C PRO A 253 -11.11 0.09 3.21
N ARG A 254 -9.87 0.11 2.70
CA ARG A 254 -9.21 -0.99 1.97
C ARG A 254 -7.76 -1.15 2.43
N GLY A 255 -7.14 -2.29 2.12
CA GLY A 255 -5.72 -2.52 2.44
C GLY A 255 -5.43 -2.41 3.94
N HIS A 256 -4.35 -1.72 4.31
CA HIS A 256 -3.95 -1.55 5.71
C HIS A 256 -4.93 -0.70 6.52
N TYR A 257 -5.77 0.13 5.88
CA TYR A 257 -6.76 0.93 6.58
C TYR A 257 -7.84 0.10 7.29
N THR A 258 -7.92 -1.21 7.00
CA THR A 258 -8.83 -2.14 7.67
C THR A 258 -8.30 -2.67 9.00
N LYS A 259 -7.02 -2.43 9.33
CA LYS A 259 -6.33 -3.02 10.50
C LYS A 259 -6.78 -2.44 11.83
N SER A 260 -7.21 -1.18 11.88
CA SER A 260 -7.62 -0.49 13.11
C SER A 260 -8.77 0.49 12.85
N GLU A 261 -9.53 0.82 13.89
CA GLU A 261 -10.61 1.81 13.76
C GLU A 261 -10.09 3.24 13.51
N PRO A 262 -8.99 3.72 14.15
CA PRO A 262 -8.36 5.00 13.79
C PRO A 262 -8.03 5.10 12.31
N LEU A 263 -7.42 4.07 11.71
CA LEU A 263 -7.08 4.08 10.29
C LEU A 263 -8.30 4.12 9.37
N LYS A 264 -9.39 3.42 9.71
CA LYS A 264 -10.64 3.50 8.92
C LYS A 264 -11.21 4.92 8.94
N ARG A 265 -11.17 5.59 10.10
CA ARG A 265 -11.65 6.96 10.26
C ARG A 265 -10.77 7.97 9.53
N TYR A 266 -9.44 7.81 9.66
CA TYR A 266 -8.45 8.58 8.91
C TYR A 266 -8.72 8.50 7.40
N PHE A 267 -8.84 7.26 6.88
CA PHE A 267 -9.10 7.01 5.47
C PHE A 267 -10.36 7.72 4.98
N ARG A 268 -11.47 7.60 5.72
CA ARG A 268 -12.74 8.26 5.35
C ARG A 268 -12.61 9.78 5.32
N ALA A 269 -11.94 10.37 6.31
CA ALA A 269 -11.72 11.82 6.36
C ALA A 269 -10.83 12.28 5.19
N MET A 270 -9.70 11.61 4.93
CA MET A 270 -8.84 11.94 3.80
C MET A 270 -9.53 11.77 2.45
N MET A 271 -10.32 10.70 2.27
CA MET A 271 -11.11 10.50 1.05
C MET A 271 -12.18 11.57 0.87
N TRP A 272 -12.82 12.02 1.95
CA TRP A 272 -13.77 13.14 1.91
C TRP A 272 -13.10 14.39 1.34
N PHE A 273 -11.94 14.79 1.87
CA PHE A 273 -11.19 15.95 1.38
C PHE A 273 -10.64 15.77 -0.04
N GLY A 274 -10.29 14.55 -0.44
CA GLY A 274 -9.83 14.26 -1.80
C GLY A 274 -10.93 14.29 -2.87
N ILE A 275 -12.16 13.88 -2.50
CA ILE A 275 -13.30 13.84 -3.43
C ILE A 275 -13.98 15.21 -3.52
N VAL A 276 -14.16 15.87 -2.38
CA VAL A 276 -14.93 17.10 -2.25
C VAL A 276 -14.00 18.30 -2.46
N ASN A 277 -13.61 18.52 -3.71
CA ASN A 277 -12.73 19.64 -4.09
C ASN A 277 -13.47 20.97 -4.28
N LEU A 278 -12.67 22.05 -4.22
CA LEU A 278 -12.99 23.42 -4.60
C LEU A 278 -12.37 23.69 -5.98
N ARG A 279 -13.16 24.08 -6.99
CA ARG A 279 -12.62 24.38 -8.32
C ARG A 279 -12.36 25.88 -8.44
N ILE A 280 -11.09 26.25 -8.43
CA ILE A 280 -10.64 27.65 -8.47
C ILE A 280 -10.43 28.14 -9.92
N ALA A 281 -10.21 27.23 -10.89
CA ALA A 281 -10.04 27.55 -12.30
C ALA A 281 -10.74 26.53 -13.22
N GLY A 282 -11.22 26.97 -14.38
CA GLY A 282 -11.88 26.13 -15.40
C GLY A 282 -13.17 26.73 -15.95
N ASP A 283 -13.83 26.00 -16.86
CA ASP A 283 -15.07 26.41 -17.54
C ASP A 283 -16.30 26.20 -16.64
N VAL A 284 -16.29 26.89 -15.50
CA VAL A 284 -17.40 26.90 -14.51
C VAL A 284 -18.36 28.02 -14.90
N LYS A 285 -19.67 27.84 -14.66
CA LYS A 285 -20.62 28.96 -14.75
C LYS A 285 -20.10 30.11 -13.87
N GLN A 286 -20.08 31.33 -14.40
CA GLN A 286 -19.42 32.48 -13.76
C GLN A 286 -19.81 32.70 -12.29
N ASP A 287 -21.07 32.45 -11.92
CA ASP A 287 -21.54 32.62 -10.53
C ASP A 287 -21.06 31.52 -9.58
N ASP A 288 -20.93 30.26 -10.04
CA ASP A 288 -20.51 29.13 -9.21
C ASP A 288 -18.99 29.21 -8.92
N GLY A 289 -18.20 29.72 -9.88
CA GLY A 289 -16.75 29.91 -9.72
C GLY A 289 -16.39 30.96 -8.68
N LEU A 290 -17.15 32.07 -8.60
CA LEU A 290 -16.92 33.12 -7.61
C LEU A 290 -17.21 32.64 -6.17
N LEU A 291 -18.25 31.84 -5.96
CA LEU A 291 -18.53 31.31 -4.62
C LEU A 291 -17.49 30.28 -4.20
N GLN A 292 -17.05 29.38 -5.10
CA GLN A 292 -16.00 28.41 -4.80
C GLN A 292 -14.66 29.10 -4.45
N LEU A 293 -14.33 30.18 -5.15
CA LEU A 293 -13.20 31.02 -4.78
C LEU A 293 -13.38 31.63 -3.39
N LEU A 294 -14.57 32.18 -3.09
CA LEU A 294 -14.87 32.73 -1.77
C LEU A 294 -14.75 31.68 -0.65
N CYS A 295 -15.24 30.47 -0.88
CA CYS A 295 -15.09 29.35 0.06
C CYS A 295 -13.61 29.00 0.28
N SER A 296 -12.80 29.03 -0.78
CA SER A 296 -11.36 28.77 -0.70
C SER A 296 -10.64 29.85 0.14
N VAL A 297 -10.98 31.13 -0.07
CA VAL A 297 -10.45 32.24 0.71
C VAL A 297 -10.86 32.13 2.18
N ILE A 298 -12.13 31.83 2.47
CA ILE A 298 -12.61 31.63 3.85
C ILE A 298 -11.87 30.47 4.51
N LEU A 299 -11.71 29.34 3.82
CA LEU A 299 -11.01 28.18 4.35
C LEU A 299 -9.56 28.53 4.71
N VAL A 300 -8.85 29.26 3.84
CA VAL A 300 -7.47 29.69 4.12
C VAL A 300 -7.41 30.72 5.23
N ASN A 301 -8.36 31.65 5.29
CA ASN A 301 -8.44 32.59 6.41
C ASN A 301 -8.63 31.83 7.73
N CYS A 302 -9.50 30.83 7.79
CA CYS A 302 -9.68 30.00 8.99
C CYS A 302 -8.40 29.25 9.37
N LEU A 303 -7.63 28.77 8.38
CA LEU A 303 -6.34 28.11 8.62
C LEU A 303 -5.25 29.07 9.12
N GLN A 304 -5.25 30.32 8.64
CA GLN A 304 -4.32 31.36 9.06
C GLN A 304 -4.63 31.86 10.48
N GLU A 305 -5.90 32.16 10.76
CA GLU A 305 -6.33 32.62 12.09
C GLU A 305 -6.18 31.54 13.16
N SER A 306 -6.28 30.26 12.79
CA SER A 306 -6.04 29.14 13.70
C SER A 306 -4.56 28.82 13.93
N ASP A 307 -3.62 29.51 13.26
CA ASP A 307 -2.18 29.21 13.29
C ASP A 307 -1.86 27.75 12.85
N ARG A 308 -2.72 27.17 12.01
CA ARG A 308 -2.61 25.78 11.51
C ARG A 308 -2.14 25.68 10.07
N PHE A 309 -1.91 26.80 9.40
CA PHE A 309 -1.46 26.81 8.02
C PHE A 309 -0.13 26.06 7.83
N ASP A 310 0.85 26.31 8.72
CA ASP A 310 2.15 25.64 8.69
C ASP A 310 2.02 24.12 8.91
N ASP A 311 1.06 23.69 9.73
CA ASP A 311 0.77 22.26 9.94
C ASP A 311 0.25 21.60 8.65
N VAL A 312 -0.58 22.30 7.86
CA VAL A 312 -1.05 21.83 6.54
C VAL A 312 0.13 21.72 5.56
N VAL A 313 1.01 22.72 5.53
CA VAL A 313 2.22 22.68 4.67
C VAL A 313 3.13 21.53 5.08
N HIS A 314 3.32 21.28 6.37
CA HIS A 314 4.11 20.16 6.85
C HIS A 314 3.47 18.81 6.48
N PHE A 315 2.15 18.71 6.64
CA PHE A 315 1.36 17.53 6.29
C PHE A 315 1.50 17.20 4.79
N ASP A 316 1.38 18.20 3.92
CA ASP A 316 1.53 18.05 2.47
C ASP A 316 2.96 17.61 2.09
N ASN A 317 3.98 18.29 2.64
CA ASN A 317 5.38 17.93 2.41
C ASN A 317 5.70 16.48 2.82
N MET A 318 5.13 16.01 3.93
CA MET A 318 5.25 14.62 4.36
C MET A 318 4.64 13.67 3.32
N LEU A 319 3.43 13.96 2.83
CA LEU A 319 2.78 13.15 1.80
C LEU A 319 3.57 13.14 0.49
N SER A 320 4.01 14.30 -0.01
CA SER A 320 4.79 14.38 -1.25
C SER A 320 6.11 13.59 -1.15
N SER A 321 6.75 13.59 0.03
CA SER A 321 7.97 12.80 0.26
C SER A 321 7.73 11.29 0.17
N LEU A 322 6.53 10.82 0.51
CA LEU A 322 6.15 9.40 0.48
C LEU A 322 5.71 8.94 -0.92
N VAL A 323 5.00 9.81 -1.66
CA VAL A 323 4.45 9.47 -2.99
C VAL A 323 5.46 9.70 -4.12
N ALA A 324 6.59 10.37 -3.84
CA ALA A 324 7.61 10.73 -4.83
C ALA A 324 7.01 11.51 -6.02
N GLU A 325 6.02 12.35 -5.75
CA GLU A 325 5.51 13.31 -6.72
C GLU A 325 6.56 14.41 -6.90
N GLY A 326 7.45 14.23 -7.87
CA GLY A 326 8.45 15.23 -8.25
C GLY A 326 7.84 16.45 -8.94
N GLY A 327 6.76 17.04 -8.40
CA GLY A 327 6.06 18.19 -8.97
C GLY A 327 5.35 17.93 -10.31
N TYR A 328 5.18 16.66 -10.70
CA TYR A 328 4.50 16.27 -11.93
C TYR A 328 3.34 15.33 -11.60
N GLY A 329 2.11 15.83 -11.39
CA GLY A 329 1.02 14.88 -11.24
C GLY A 329 -0.41 15.37 -11.02
N SER A 330 -0.63 16.55 -10.44
CA SER A 330 -2.00 16.98 -10.15
C SER A 330 -2.28 18.36 -10.76
N ASP A 331 -3.45 18.51 -11.39
CA ASP A 331 -4.02 19.82 -11.77
C ASP A 331 -4.54 20.58 -10.52
N SER A 332 -4.10 20.20 -9.31
CA SER A 332 -4.49 20.80 -8.03
C SER A 332 -3.33 21.64 -7.49
N LEU A 333 -3.64 22.81 -6.93
CA LEU A 333 -2.66 23.67 -6.28
C LEU A 333 -2.25 23.05 -4.95
N SER A 334 -0.94 22.92 -4.72
CA SER A 334 -0.40 22.61 -3.39
C SER A 334 -0.66 23.76 -2.40
N ALA A 335 -0.57 23.48 -1.11
CA ALA A 335 -0.72 24.52 -0.08
C ALA A 335 0.27 25.68 -0.29
N ASN A 336 1.51 25.38 -0.70
CA ASN A 336 2.54 26.38 -0.98
C ASN A 336 2.19 27.25 -2.20
N GLU A 337 1.70 26.64 -3.29
CA GLU A 337 1.32 27.37 -4.50
C GLU A 337 0.09 28.25 -4.25
N PHE A 338 -0.84 27.82 -3.41
CA PHE A 338 -2.06 28.59 -3.13
C PHE A 338 -1.78 29.91 -2.39
N VAL A 339 -0.76 29.97 -1.52
CA VAL A 339 -0.35 31.21 -0.85
C VAL A 339 0.17 32.26 -1.82
N GLU A 340 0.74 31.86 -2.97
CA GLU A 340 1.19 32.84 -3.97
C GLU A 340 0.01 33.59 -4.62
N PHE A 341 -1.23 33.11 -4.47
CA PHE A 341 -2.43 33.69 -5.06
C PHE A 341 -3.32 34.51 -4.11
N VAL A 342 -3.16 34.36 -2.79
CA VAL A 342 -3.95 35.05 -1.74
C VAL A 342 -3.08 36.08 -1.04
#